data_AF-A0A829HM70-F1
#
_entry.id   AF-A0A829HM70-F1
#
_cell.length_a   1.000
_cell.length_b   1.000
_cell.length_c   1.000
_cell.angle_alpha   90.00
_cell.angle_beta   90.00
_cell.angle_gamma   90.00
#
_symmetry.space_group_name_H-M   'P 1'
#
loop_
_entity.id
_entity.type
_entity.pdbx_description
1 polymer ?
#
loop_
_entity_poly.entity_id
_entity_poly.type
_entity_poly.pdbx_seq_one_letter_code
_entity_poly.pdbx_strand_id
1 'polypeptide(L)'
;MTASVPAWLAWPLIAAMAAVIAVRYKWFNKTLYENYFNNTLLLMLVAQLLRERAVEQLLERTAVMTVTMAQHLSLVLVFFMAGEFMGFITLWAQLSPEETRRRHRYHRAAAVILAAAFFVATTRARVNGQLLEVSGGWDNVIAWGIYAVLPVALGVQMVQMSIKESRRTDAKRRERLVAASGAVIGAAIGVTTLIAMALELFGELGWVDSLNYRLDTHAYIFFWEAIGAAAVSAVPIGLAIGTYLGMDDHGRSWRQLQSLRQDMTAALPDALFDLQSSRSRRGNAELRLHQTTIQIRDAILQLRPYYTGLRDETQQRFIQQHSVPDSDHDAARAALQLAAAVRAKGADIEPSPDGPQIVQSNSTNLDEDAAELLALARWWPLARLYVSELPTMTHLSTTAKVNDND
;
A
#
# COMPACT_ATOMS: atom_id res chain seq x y z
N MET A 1 -26.94 -27.81 11.94
CA MET A 1 -25.48 -28.08 11.84
C MET A 1 -24.91 -26.94 11.04
N THR A 2 -24.17 -26.00 11.64
CA THR A 2 -24.04 -24.64 11.08
C THR A 2 -22.60 -24.12 10.97
N ALA A 3 -21.69 -24.56 11.85
CA ALA A 3 -20.26 -24.29 11.71
C ALA A 3 -19.60 -25.31 10.78
N SER A 4 -19.26 -24.91 9.56
CA SER A 4 -18.53 -25.74 8.58
C SER A 4 -17.05 -25.93 8.90
N VAL A 5 -16.52 -25.14 9.84
CA VAL A 5 -15.12 -25.16 10.25
C VAL A 5 -15.03 -25.56 11.73
N PRO A 6 -14.08 -26.42 12.12
CA PRO A 6 -13.87 -26.77 13.52
C PRO A 6 -13.62 -25.52 14.38
N ALA A 7 -14.26 -25.46 15.55
CA ALA A 7 -14.22 -24.29 16.44
C ALA A 7 -12.79 -23.88 16.84
N TRP A 8 -11.88 -24.85 17.01
CA TRP A 8 -10.48 -24.59 17.35
C TRP A 8 -9.72 -23.85 16.25
N LEU A 9 -10.18 -23.91 15.00
CA LEU A 9 -9.62 -23.18 13.86
C LEU A 9 -10.41 -21.89 13.58
N ALA A 10 -11.74 -21.93 13.70
CA ALA A 10 -12.61 -20.79 13.42
C ALA A 10 -12.36 -19.61 14.36
N TRP A 11 -12.35 -19.85 15.68
CA TRP A 11 -12.22 -18.78 16.67
C TRP A 11 -10.92 -17.99 16.60
N PRO A 12 -9.72 -18.61 16.44
CA PRO A 12 -8.49 -17.86 16.24
C PRO A 12 -8.53 -16.98 14.98
N LEU A 13 -9.10 -17.47 13.88
CA LEU A 13 -9.19 -16.70 12.62
C LEU A 13 -10.19 -15.54 12.73
N ILE A 14 -11.34 -15.75 13.37
CA ILE A 14 -12.31 -14.69 13.66
C ILE A 14 -11.70 -13.65 14.60
N ALA A 15 -10.97 -14.06 15.63
CA ALA A 15 -10.28 -13.16 16.54
C ALA A 15 -9.19 -12.34 15.83
N ALA A 16 -8.43 -12.97 14.94
CA ALA A 16 -7.44 -12.28 14.11
C ALA A 16 -8.11 -11.26 13.17
N MET A 17 -9.21 -11.63 12.52
CA MET A 17 -10.02 -10.72 11.70
C MET A 17 -10.53 -9.52 12.51
N ALA A 18 -11.07 -9.76 13.70
CA ALA A 18 -11.54 -8.70 14.60
C ALA A 18 -10.41 -7.76 15.02
N ALA A 19 -9.23 -8.31 15.34
CA ALA A 19 -8.05 -7.50 15.67
C ALA A 19 -7.63 -6.63 14.48
N VAL A 20 -7.54 -7.20 13.27
CA VAL A 20 -7.22 -6.45 12.04
C VAL A 20 -8.22 -5.31 11.85
N ILE A 21 -9.52 -5.58 11.97
CA ILE A 21 -10.57 -4.56 11.83
C ILE A 21 -10.39 -3.46 12.89
N ALA A 22 -10.14 -3.80 14.16
CA ALA A 22 -9.93 -2.83 15.22
C ALA A 22 -8.70 -1.92 14.95
N VAL A 23 -7.59 -2.51 14.49
CA VAL A 23 -6.40 -1.75 14.07
C VAL A 23 -6.73 -0.82 12.89
N ARG A 24 -7.49 -1.31 11.90
CA ARG A 24 -7.90 -0.50 10.74
C ARG A 24 -8.78 0.67 11.16
N TYR A 25 -9.81 0.47 11.98
CA TYR A 25 -10.64 1.58 12.47
C TYR A 25 -9.86 2.60 13.28
N LYS A 26 -8.89 2.16 14.10
CA LYS A 26 -8.11 3.06 14.94
C LYS A 26 -7.08 3.89 14.16
N TRP A 27 -6.46 3.32 13.13
CA TRP A 27 -5.30 3.94 12.47
C TRP A 27 -5.44 4.18 10.97
N PHE A 28 -6.33 3.47 10.27
CA PHE A 28 -6.56 3.47 8.83
C PHE A 28 -8.03 3.74 8.52
N ASN A 29 -8.57 4.85 9.04
CA ASN A 29 -9.96 5.26 8.85
C ASN A 29 -10.11 6.74 8.46
N LYS A 30 -9.12 7.29 7.76
CA LYS A 30 -9.06 8.72 7.45
C LYS A 30 -9.65 9.07 6.09
N THR A 31 -9.70 8.10 5.18
CA THR A 31 -10.19 8.31 3.81
C THR A 31 -11.57 7.68 3.63
N LEU A 32 -12.36 8.18 2.66
CA LEU A 32 -13.64 7.53 2.29
C LEU A 32 -13.43 6.10 1.81
N TYR A 33 -12.33 5.86 1.10
CA TYR A 33 -11.90 4.54 0.64
C TYR A 33 -11.74 3.56 1.80
N GLU A 34 -11.00 3.97 2.83
CA GLU A 34 -10.81 3.17 4.04
C GLU A 34 -12.12 2.94 4.79
N ASN A 35 -12.98 3.96 4.92
CA ASN A 35 -14.26 3.82 5.62
C ASN A 35 -15.15 2.75 4.99
N TYR A 36 -15.35 2.78 3.66
CA TYR A 36 -16.20 1.80 2.98
C TYR A 36 -15.62 0.39 3.10
N PHE A 37 -14.31 0.23 2.92
CA PHE A 37 -13.69 -1.08 3.06
C PHE A 37 -13.75 -1.62 4.50
N ASN A 38 -13.50 -0.76 5.50
CA ASN A 38 -13.60 -1.13 6.90
C ASN A 38 -15.04 -1.53 7.27
N ASN A 39 -16.05 -0.83 6.74
CA ASN A 39 -17.45 -1.20 6.92
C ASN A 39 -17.79 -2.54 6.27
N THR A 40 -17.29 -2.82 5.06
CA THR A 40 -17.43 -4.15 4.43
C THR A 40 -16.84 -5.24 5.33
N LEU A 41 -15.62 -5.06 5.84
CA LEU A 41 -14.97 -6.03 6.73
C LEU A 41 -15.74 -6.22 8.05
N LEU A 42 -16.26 -5.14 8.63
CA LEU A 42 -17.07 -5.21 9.84
C LEU A 42 -18.36 -6.00 9.60
N LEU A 43 -19.06 -5.73 8.50
CA LEU A 43 -20.26 -6.48 8.11
C LEU A 43 -19.94 -7.96 7.85
N MET A 44 -18.78 -8.26 7.25
CA MET A 44 -18.30 -9.64 7.07
C MET A 44 -18.07 -10.33 8.42
N LEU A 45 -17.41 -9.65 9.38
CA LEU A 45 -17.18 -10.18 10.72
C LEU A 45 -18.51 -10.46 11.43
N VAL A 46 -19.46 -9.53 11.38
CA VAL A 46 -20.79 -9.72 11.99
C VAL A 46 -21.52 -10.88 11.34
N ALA A 47 -21.48 -10.99 10.01
CA ALA A 47 -22.10 -12.10 9.30
C ALA A 47 -21.44 -13.45 9.64
N GLN A 48 -20.11 -13.51 9.80
CA GLN A 48 -19.43 -14.71 10.29
C GLN A 48 -19.87 -15.07 11.72
N LEU A 49 -19.88 -14.11 12.64
CA LEU A 49 -20.31 -14.33 14.02
C LEU A 49 -21.75 -14.85 14.09
N LEU A 50 -22.67 -14.31 13.27
CA LEU A 50 -24.06 -14.79 13.22
C LEU A 50 -24.20 -16.24 12.72
N ARG A 51 -23.19 -16.77 12.02
CA ARG A 51 -23.16 -18.15 11.51
C ARG A 51 -22.37 -19.10 12.42
N GLU A 52 -21.74 -18.59 13.48
CA GLU A 52 -20.99 -19.40 14.41
C GLU A 52 -21.91 -20.10 15.42
N ARG A 53 -21.77 -21.42 15.53
CA ARG A 53 -22.65 -22.26 16.35
C ARG A 53 -22.75 -21.78 17.80
N ALA A 54 -21.65 -21.34 18.39
CA ALA A 54 -21.64 -20.87 19.77
C ALA A 54 -22.39 -19.54 19.93
N VAL A 55 -22.35 -18.66 18.92
CA VAL A 55 -23.08 -17.39 18.92
C VAL A 55 -24.56 -17.63 18.64
N GLU A 56 -24.90 -18.49 17.67
CA GLU A 56 -26.28 -18.90 17.42
C GLU A 56 -26.95 -19.46 18.69
N GLN A 57 -26.26 -20.35 19.41
CA GLN A 57 -26.73 -20.91 20.68
C GLN A 57 -26.87 -19.85 21.78
N LEU A 58 -25.96 -18.88 21.84
CA LEU A 58 -26.03 -17.78 22.81
C LEU A 58 -27.24 -16.88 22.53
N LEU A 59 -27.46 -16.52 21.26
CA LEU A 59 -28.57 -15.68 20.82
C LEU A 59 -29.93 -16.35 21.07
N GLU A 60 -30.01 -17.65 20.83
CA GLU A 60 -31.19 -18.46 21.13
C GLU A 60 -31.45 -18.54 22.64
N ARG A 61 -30.41 -18.84 23.44
CA ARG A 61 -30.52 -18.92 24.92
C ARG A 61 -30.92 -17.60 25.57
N THR A 62 -30.49 -16.48 25.01
CA THR A 62 -30.81 -15.13 25.50
C THR A 62 -32.14 -14.59 24.94
N ALA A 63 -32.84 -15.39 24.13
CA ALA A 63 -34.10 -15.02 23.47
C ALA A 63 -34.01 -13.75 22.61
N VAL A 64 -32.81 -13.40 22.12
CA VAL A 64 -32.62 -12.22 21.26
C VAL A 64 -33.10 -12.53 19.85
N MET A 65 -32.74 -13.70 19.31
CA MET A 65 -33.21 -14.16 17.99
C MET A 65 -33.07 -15.67 17.86
N THR A 66 -33.84 -16.27 16.95
CA THR A 66 -33.71 -17.69 16.60
C THR A 66 -32.47 -17.93 15.74
N VAL A 67 -31.98 -19.17 15.73
CA VAL A 67 -30.87 -19.61 14.85
C VAL A 67 -31.19 -19.30 13.38
N THR A 68 -32.43 -19.57 12.95
CA THR A 68 -32.86 -19.27 11.59
C THR A 68 -32.82 -17.77 11.26
N MET A 69 -33.24 -16.92 12.20
CA MET A 69 -33.19 -15.48 12.00
C MET A 69 -31.74 -14.98 11.92
N ALA A 70 -30.84 -15.50 12.74
CA ALA A 70 -29.42 -15.17 12.69
C ALA A 70 -28.81 -15.49 11.31
N GLN A 71 -29.16 -16.64 10.73
CA GLN A 71 -28.69 -17.02 9.41
C GLN A 71 -29.27 -16.17 8.28
N HIS A 72 -30.59 -15.93 8.29
CA HIS A 72 -31.21 -15.05 7.29
C HIS A 72 -30.65 -13.62 7.39
N LEU A 73 -30.40 -13.14 8.61
CA LEU A 73 -29.74 -11.85 8.84
C LEU A 73 -28.31 -11.86 8.28
N SER A 74 -27.55 -12.95 8.47
CA SER A 74 -26.20 -13.08 7.91
C SER A 74 -26.19 -13.00 6.37
N LEU A 75 -27.18 -13.60 5.70
CA LEU A 75 -27.35 -13.50 4.25
C LEU A 75 -27.75 -12.08 3.83
N VAL A 76 -28.63 -11.42 4.59
CA VAL A 76 -29.02 -10.04 4.34
C VAL A 76 -27.84 -9.06 4.47
N LEU A 77 -26.90 -9.32 5.39
CA LEU A 77 -25.69 -8.51 5.50
C LEU A 77 -24.87 -8.50 4.19
N VAL A 78 -25.00 -9.51 3.33
CA VAL A 78 -24.32 -9.57 2.03
C VAL A 78 -24.74 -8.43 1.11
N PHE A 79 -26.00 -8.01 1.14
CA PHE A 79 -26.46 -6.85 0.38
C PHE A 79 -25.73 -5.57 0.81
N PHE A 80 -25.57 -5.37 2.12
CA PHE A 80 -24.87 -4.22 2.67
C PHE A 80 -23.36 -4.31 2.41
N MET A 81 -22.78 -5.49 2.54
CA MET A 81 -21.37 -5.75 2.20
C MET A 81 -21.09 -5.39 0.75
N ALA A 82 -21.90 -5.89 -0.18
CA ALA A 82 -21.78 -5.59 -1.60
C ALA A 82 -21.98 -4.10 -1.88
N GLY A 83 -22.94 -3.45 -1.23
CA GLY A 83 -23.16 -2.00 -1.36
C GLY A 83 -21.98 -1.15 -0.89
N GLU A 84 -21.40 -1.46 0.27
CA GLU A 84 -20.17 -0.81 0.75
C GLU A 84 -18.99 -1.08 -0.18
N PHE A 85 -18.84 -2.32 -0.66
CA PHE A 85 -17.71 -2.72 -1.51
C PHE A 85 -17.81 -2.14 -2.93
N MET A 86 -19.02 -1.96 -3.48
CA MET A 86 -19.23 -1.17 -4.70
C MET A 86 -18.82 0.30 -4.51
N GLY A 87 -19.08 0.88 -3.34
CA GLY A 87 -18.59 2.21 -2.97
C GLY A 87 -17.06 2.29 -2.97
N PHE A 88 -16.40 1.24 -2.51
CA PHE A 88 -14.94 1.09 -2.55
C PHE A 88 -14.40 0.97 -3.98
N ILE A 89 -14.98 0.11 -4.82
CA ILE A 89 -14.55 -0.10 -6.22
C ILE A 89 -14.75 1.16 -7.05
N THR A 90 -15.84 1.89 -6.83
CA THR A 90 -16.10 3.16 -7.54
C THR A 90 -15.07 4.25 -7.21
N LEU A 91 -14.59 4.32 -5.96
CA LEU A 91 -13.46 5.19 -5.60
C LEU A 91 -12.15 4.73 -6.23
N TRP A 92 -11.91 3.42 -6.27
CA TRP A 92 -10.74 2.87 -6.96
C TRP A 92 -10.75 3.25 -8.44
N ALA A 93 -11.92 3.27 -9.09
CA ALA A 93 -12.08 3.66 -10.49
C ALA A 93 -11.79 5.16 -10.77
N GLN A 94 -11.27 5.90 -9.80
CA GLN A 94 -10.93 7.32 -9.86
C GLN A 94 -12.11 8.24 -10.20
N LEU A 95 -13.34 7.82 -9.87
CA LEU A 95 -14.49 8.71 -9.93
C LEU A 95 -14.37 9.81 -8.87
N SER A 96 -14.91 10.99 -9.17
CA SER A 96 -14.90 12.11 -8.22
C SER A 96 -15.57 11.70 -6.89
N PRO A 97 -15.10 12.21 -5.72
CA PRO A 97 -15.67 11.84 -4.43
C PRO A 97 -17.18 12.12 -4.32
N GLU A 98 -17.67 13.16 -5.00
CA GLU A 98 -19.08 13.56 -5.00
C GLU A 98 -19.96 12.60 -5.79
N GLU A 99 -19.53 12.20 -6.99
CA GLU A 99 -20.23 11.21 -7.80
C GLU A 99 -20.24 9.84 -7.12
N THR A 100 -19.14 9.48 -6.47
CA THR A 100 -19.05 8.24 -5.70
C THR A 100 -20.02 8.24 -4.52
N ARG A 101 -20.12 9.33 -3.75
CA ARG A 101 -21.13 9.45 -2.67
C ARG A 101 -22.55 9.36 -3.22
N ARG A 102 -22.84 9.94 -4.39
CA ARG A 102 -24.15 9.82 -5.03
C ARG A 102 -24.47 8.38 -5.44
N ARG A 103 -23.54 7.70 -6.13
CA ARG A 103 -23.70 6.29 -6.54
C ARG A 103 -23.81 5.36 -5.33
N HIS A 104 -23.00 5.59 -4.30
CA HIS A 104 -23.03 4.82 -3.07
C HIS A 104 -24.37 4.92 -2.34
N ARG A 105 -25.02 6.08 -2.34
CA ARG A 105 -26.40 6.21 -1.83
C ARG A 105 -27.39 5.33 -2.58
N TYR A 106 -27.29 5.24 -3.91
CA TYR A 106 -28.12 4.33 -4.69
C TYR A 106 -27.83 2.86 -4.38
N HIS A 107 -26.55 2.48 -4.21
CA HIS A 107 -26.18 1.12 -3.81
C HIS A 107 -26.71 0.75 -2.42
N ARG A 108 -26.65 1.67 -1.44
CA ARG A 108 -27.25 1.47 -0.11
C ARG A 108 -28.78 1.36 -0.18
N ALA A 109 -29.44 2.21 -0.97
CA ALA A 109 -30.88 2.12 -1.15
C ALA A 109 -31.28 0.79 -1.79
N ALA A 110 -30.56 0.35 -2.84
CA ALA A 110 -30.77 -0.96 -3.46
C ALA A 110 -30.55 -2.11 -2.46
N ALA A 111 -29.52 -2.03 -1.62
CA ALA A 111 -29.27 -3.02 -0.58
C ALA A 111 -30.43 -3.12 0.42
N VAL A 112 -31.00 -1.98 0.85
CA VAL A 112 -32.17 -1.97 1.75
C VAL A 112 -33.41 -2.56 1.08
N ILE A 113 -33.67 -2.19 -0.19
CA ILE A 113 -34.83 -2.70 -0.94
C ILE A 113 -34.71 -4.22 -1.15
N LEU A 114 -33.54 -4.70 -1.57
CA LEU A 114 -33.29 -6.13 -1.78
C LEU A 114 -33.31 -6.91 -0.47
N ALA A 115 -32.78 -6.36 0.63
CA ALA A 115 -32.89 -6.95 1.96
C ALA A 115 -34.35 -7.11 2.39
N ALA A 116 -35.19 -6.08 2.20
CA ALA A 116 -36.61 -6.15 2.51
C ALA A 116 -37.33 -7.19 1.63
N ALA A 117 -37.07 -7.18 0.32
CA ALA A 117 -37.62 -8.17 -0.62
C ALA A 117 -37.20 -9.60 -0.27
N PHE A 118 -35.94 -9.80 0.12
CA PHE A 118 -35.42 -11.08 0.58
C PHE A 118 -36.13 -11.56 1.86
N PHE A 119 -36.34 -10.68 2.84
CA PHE A 119 -37.11 -11.06 4.03
C PHE A 119 -38.55 -11.43 3.71
N VAL A 120 -39.19 -10.72 2.78
CA VAL A 120 -40.54 -11.06 2.31
C VAL A 120 -40.55 -12.44 1.68
N ALA A 121 -39.65 -12.71 0.72
CA ALA A 121 -39.54 -14.00 0.04
C ALA A 121 -39.25 -15.15 1.01
N THR A 122 -38.42 -14.92 2.03
CA THR A 122 -38.03 -15.94 3.02
C THR A 122 -38.99 -16.07 4.20
N THR A 123 -40.15 -15.39 4.18
CA THR A 123 -41.09 -15.40 5.30
C THR A 123 -41.54 -16.82 5.67
N ARG A 124 -41.83 -17.66 4.67
CA ARG A 124 -42.26 -19.05 4.89
C ARG A 124 -41.18 -19.88 5.58
N ALA A 125 -39.95 -19.85 5.06
CA ALA A 125 -38.80 -20.53 5.66
C ALA A 125 -38.57 -20.08 7.13
N ARG A 126 -38.65 -18.77 7.38
CA ARG A 126 -38.48 -18.20 8.73
C ARG A 126 -39.58 -18.63 9.71
N VAL A 127 -40.85 -18.58 9.29
CA VAL A 127 -41.99 -19.00 10.13
C VAL A 127 -41.92 -20.49 10.46
N ASN A 128 -41.47 -21.32 9.52
CA ASN A 128 -41.30 -22.75 9.71
C ASN A 128 -40.02 -23.13 10.48
N GLY A 129 -39.18 -22.16 10.86
CA GLY A 129 -37.92 -22.44 11.54
C GLY A 129 -36.94 -23.26 10.69
N GLN A 130 -37.04 -23.17 9.37
CA GLN A 130 -36.19 -23.89 8.44
C GLN A 130 -35.08 -23.00 7.89
N LEU A 131 -33.96 -23.63 7.52
CA LEU A 131 -32.92 -22.96 6.75
C LEU A 131 -33.42 -22.71 5.33
N LEU A 132 -32.86 -21.69 4.69
CA LEU A 132 -33.24 -21.31 3.34
C LEU A 132 -33.08 -22.50 2.38
N GLU A 133 -31.96 -23.21 2.49
CA GLU A 133 -31.63 -24.37 1.68
C GLU A 133 -32.59 -25.55 1.89
N VAL A 134 -33.20 -25.67 3.07
CA VAL A 134 -34.05 -26.80 3.47
C VAL A 134 -35.53 -26.54 3.18
N SER A 135 -35.97 -25.28 3.18
CA SER A 135 -37.38 -24.93 2.98
C SER A 135 -37.90 -25.29 1.58
N GLY A 136 -37.01 -25.34 0.57
CA GLY A 136 -37.37 -25.57 -0.84
C GLY A 136 -38.40 -24.56 -1.37
N GLY A 137 -39.00 -24.84 -2.53
CA GLY A 137 -40.10 -24.06 -3.08
C GLY A 137 -39.69 -22.87 -3.97
N TRP A 138 -40.66 -22.37 -4.73
CA TRP A 138 -40.47 -21.22 -5.61
C TRP A 138 -40.13 -19.90 -4.89
N ASP A 139 -40.58 -19.73 -3.65
CA ASP A 139 -40.19 -18.60 -2.80
C ASP A 139 -38.69 -18.61 -2.46
N ASN A 140 -38.11 -19.81 -2.29
CA ASN A 140 -36.67 -19.98 -2.09
C ASN A 140 -35.88 -19.67 -3.37
N VAL A 141 -36.34 -20.13 -4.53
CA VAL A 141 -35.75 -19.77 -5.84
C VAL A 141 -35.77 -18.25 -6.04
N ILE A 142 -36.88 -17.59 -5.70
CA ILE A 142 -36.98 -16.12 -5.73
C ILE A 142 -36.00 -15.48 -4.75
N ALA A 143 -35.89 -15.99 -3.53
CA ALA A 143 -34.97 -15.47 -2.52
C ALA A 143 -33.50 -15.54 -2.99
N TRP A 144 -33.07 -16.66 -3.59
CA TRP A 144 -31.74 -16.78 -4.18
C TRP A 144 -31.53 -15.90 -5.41
N GLY A 145 -32.56 -15.72 -6.24
CA GLY A 145 -32.53 -14.76 -7.34
C GLY A 145 -32.32 -13.32 -6.85
N ILE A 146 -33.04 -12.91 -5.80
CA ILE A 146 -32.87 -11.61 -5.14
C ILE A 146 -31.47 -11.49 -4.53
N TYR A 147 -31.01 -12.53 -3.82
CA TYR A 147 -29.68 -12.62 -3.23
C TYR A 147 -28.58 -12.40 -4.27
N ALA A 148 -28.73 -12.98 -5.48
CA ALA A 148 -27.72 -12.92 -6.52
C ALA A 148 -27.51 -11.52 -7.12
N VAL A 149 -28.50 -10.62 -7.06
CA VAL A 149 -28.47 -9.33 -7.77
C VAL A 149 -27.23 -8.50 -7.44
N LEU A 150 -26.97 -8.23 -6.15
CA LEU A 150 -25.87 -7.35 -5.75
C LEU A 150 -24.49 -8.00 -5.87
N PRO A 151 -24.25 -9.26 -5.43
CA PRO A 151 -22.97 -9.93 -5.62
C PRO A 151 -22.60 -10.10 -7.10
N VAL A 152 -23.56 -10.41 -7.98
CA VAL A 152 -23.31 -10.50 -9.42
C VAL A 152 -23.00 -9.13 -10.00
N ALA A 153 -23.78 -8.10 -9.67
CA ALA A 153 -23.49 -6.73 -10.10
C ALA A 153 -22.09 -6.27 -9.62
N LEU A 154 -21.70 -6.63 -8.40
CA LEU A 154 -20.38 -6.36 -7.83
C LEU A 154 -19.28 -7.07 -8.65
N GLY A 155 -19.44 -8.36 -8.90
CA GLY A 155 -18.49 -9.14 -9.69
C GLY A 155 -18.32 -8.61 -11.11
N VAL A 156 -19.43 -8.27 -11.77
CA VAL A 156 -19.43 -7.63 -13.10
C VAL A 156 -18.69 -6.29 -13.06
N GLN A 157 -18.94 -5.45 -12.06
CA GLN A 157 -18.27 -4.16 -11.93
C GLN A 157 -16.75 -4.31 -11.73
N MET A 158 -16.33 -5.25 -10.88
CA MET A 158 -14.90 -5.58 -10.67
C MET A 158 -14.25 -6.02 -11.98
N VAL A 159 -14.85 -6.96 -12.70
CA VAL A 159 -14.32 -7.47 -13.97
C VAL A 159 -14.22 -6.35 -15.02
N GLN A 160 -15.28 -5.57 -15.20
CA GLN A 160 -15.29 -4.46 -16.16
C GLN A 160 -14.20 -3.43 -15.86
N MET A 161 -14.05 -3.08 -14.58
CA MET A 161 -13.05 -2.13 -14.14
C MET A 161 -11.63 -2.68 -14.34
N SER A 162 -11.39 -3.93 -13.96
CA SER A 162 -10.09 -4.58 -14.16
C SER A 162 -9.71 -4.71 -15.64
N ILE A 163 -10.68 -5.00 -16.52
CA ILE A 163 -10.47 -5.02 -17.97
C ILE A 163 -10.12 -3.61 -18.45
N LYS A 164 -10.85 -2.57 -17.99
CA LYS A 164 -10.57 -1.18 -18.36
C LYS A 164 -9.15 -0.78 -17.96
N GLU A 165 -8.72 -1.10 -16.75
CA GLU A 165 -7.38 -0.78 -16.24
C GLU A 165 -6.30 -1.57 -16.99
N SER A 166 -6.53 -2.84 -17.30
CA SER A 166 -5.56 -3.66 -18.04
C SER A 166 -5.39 -3.24 -19.51
N ARG A 167 -6.40 -2.59 -20.10
CA ARG A 167 -6.38 -2.08 -21.47
C ARG A 167 -5.72 -0.71 -21.60
N ARG A 168 -5.34 -0.07 -20.49
CA ARG A 168 -4.58 1.17 -20.51
C ARG A 168 -3.18 0.94 -21.10
N THR A 169 -2.82 1.76 -22.08
CA THR A 169 -1.56 1.66 -22.82
C THR A 169 -0.35 2.03 -21.97
N ASP A 170 -0.54 2.82 -20.92
CA ASP A 170 0.47 3.27 -19.94
C ASP A 170 0.62 2.36 -18.71
N ALA A 171 -0.24 1.34 -18.55
CA ALA A 171 -0.29 0.54 -17.33
C ALA A 171 0.98 -0.29 -17.12
N LYS A 172 1.62 -0.13 -15.95
CA LYS A 172 2.79 -0.90 -15.52
C LYS A 172 2.41 -2.37 -15.29
N ARG A 173 3.38 -3.30 -15.41
CA ARG A 173 3.14 -4.75 -15.18
C ARG A 173 2.49 -5.04 -13.82
N ARG A 174 2.88 -4.31 -12.78
CA ARG A 174 2.33 -4.45 -11.43
C ARG A 174 0.86 -4.05 -11.35
N GLU A 175 0.47 -2.97 -12.03
CA GLU A 175 -0.93 -2.51 -12.10
C GLU A 175 -1.79 -3.51 -12.86
N ARG A 176 -1.26 -4.08 -13.95
CA ARG A 176 -1.94 -5.16 -14.70
C ARG A 176 -2.14 -6.41 -13.85
N LEU A 177 -1.17 -6.79 -13.03
CA LEU A 177 -1.32 -7.93 -12.11
C LEU A 177 -2.40 -7.67 -11.05
N VAL A 178 -2.46 -6.46 -10.49
CA VAL A 178 -3.50 -6.08 -9.53
C VAL A 178 -4.89 -6.01 -10.20
N ALA A 179 -4.96 -5.49 -11.42
CA ALA A 179 -6.20 -5.50 -12.19
C ALA A 179 -6.64 -6.93 -12.51
N ALA A 180 -5.74 -7.80 -12.98
CA ALA A 180 -6.03 -9.19 -13.28
C ALA A 180 -6.52 -9.96 -12.04
N SER A 181 -5.89 -9.76 -10.87
CA SER A 181 -6.37 -10.39 -9.63
C SER A 181 -7.77 -9.89 -9.24
N GLY A 182 -8.05 -8.60 -9.39
CA GLY A 182 -9.39 -8.05 -9.20
C GLY A 182 -10.43 -8.67 -10.13
N ALA A 183 -10.08 -8.93 -11.40
CA ALA A 183 -10.97 -9.59 -12.35
C ALA A 183 -11.26 -11.04 -11.94
N VAL A 184 -10.24 -11.79 -11.53
CA VAL A 184 -10.39 -13.18 -11.08
C VAL A 184 -11.29 -13.25 -9.84
N ILE A 185 -11.09 -12.38 -8.85
CA ILE A 185 -11.93 -12.31 -7.65
C ILE A 185 -13.37 -11.94 -8.01
N GLY A 186 -13.56 -10.90 -8.84
CA GLY A 186 -14.89 -10.49 -9.29
C GLY A 186 -15.64 -11.57 -10.06
N ALA A 187 -14.94 -12.28 -10.96
CA ALA A 187 -15.49 -13.40 -11.70
C ALA A 187 -15.84 -14.56 -10.76
N ALA A 188 -14.99 -14.89 -9.79
CA ALA A 188 -15.26 -15.94 -8.82
C ALA A 188 -16.52 -15.65 -7.99
N ILE A 189 -16.67 -14.42 -7.48
CA ILE A 189 -17.87 -13.99 -6.74
C ILE A 189 -19.12 -14.11 -7.61
N GLY A 190 -19.08 -13.60 -8.84
CA GLY A 190 -20.22 -13.66 -9.76
C GLY A 190 -20.61 -15.08 -10.14
N VAL A 191 -19.63 -15.91 -10.52
CA VAL A 191 -19.85 -17.30 -10.96
C VAL A 191 -20.37 -18.16 -9.81
N THR A 192 -19.74 -18.10 -8.63
CA THR A 192 -20.18 -18.89 -7.46
C THR A 192 -21.60 -18.53 -7.04
N THR A 193 -21.95 -17.24 -7.07
CA THR A 193 -23.31 -16.77 -6.78
C THR A 193 -24.33 -17.29 -7.80
N LEU A 194 -23.99 -17.26 -9.09
CA LEU A 194 -24.86 -17.77 -10.16
C LEU A 194 -25.02 -19.30 -10.07
N ILE A 195 -23.95 -20.02 -9.73
CA ILE A 195 -24.00 -21.46 -9.49
C ILE A 195 -24.95 -21.78 -8.33
N ALA A 196 -24.84 -21.06 -7.20
CA ALA A 196 -25.74 -21.25 -6.06
C ALA A 196 -27.22 -21.06 -6.45
N MET A 197 -27.53 -19.99 -7.19
CA MET A 197 -28.88 -19.73 -7.71
C MET A 197 -29.35 -20.84 -8.69
N ALA A 198 -28.49 -21.27 -9.61
CA ALA A 198 -28.82 -22.29 -10.60
C ALA A 198 -29.06 -23.66 -9.94
N LEU A 199 -28.26 -24.03 -8.93
CA LEU A 199 -28.43 -25.26 -8.16
C LEU A 199 -29.74 -25.29 -7.39
N GLU A 200 -30.20 -24.16 -6.86
CA GLU A 200 -31.52 -24.07 -6.23
C GLU A 200 -32.64 -24.23 -7.26
N LEU A 201 -32.55 -23.52 -8.40
CA LEU A 201 -33.53 -23.63 -9.48
C LEU A 201 -33.64 -25.07 -10.01
N PHE A 202 -32.51 -25.72 -10.29
CA PHE A 202 -32.50 -27.09 -10.79
C PHE A 202 -32.92 -28.10 -9.73
N GLY A 203 -32.67 -27.82 -8.45
CA GLY A 203 -33.20 -28.60 -7.33
C GLY A 203 -34.73 -28.56 -7.30
N GLU A 204 -35.32 -27.37 -7.41
CA GLU A 204 -36.78 -27.20 -7.41
C GLU A 204 -37.45 -27.80 -8.67
N LEU A 205 -36.75 -27.79 -9.81
CA LEU A 205 -37.19 -28.48 -11.02
C LEU A 205 -37.04 -30.01 -10.94
N GLY A 206 -36.44 -30.54 -9.89
CA GLY A 206 -36.20 -31.97 -9.71
C GLY A 206 -35.09 -32.55 -10.61
N TRP A 207 -34.23 -31.70 -11.17
CA TRP A 207 -33.17 -32.11 -12.10
C TRP A 207 -31.88 -32.54 -11.39
N VAL A 208 -31.61 -31.98 -10.20
CA VAL A 208 -30.37 -32.22 -9.44
C VAL A 208 -30.66 -32.24 -7.94
N ASP A 209 -30.25 -33.30 -7.23
CA ASP A 209 -30.20 -33.27 -5.76
C ASP A 209 -28.90 -32.60 -5.29
N SER A 210 -29.00 -31.31 -4.95
CA SER A 210 -27.85 -30.46 -4.58
C SER A 210 -27.81 -30.10 -3.09
N LEU A 211 -28.76 -30.59 -2.28
CA LEU A 211 -28.99 -30.08 -0.92
C LEU A 211 -27.75 -30.23 -0.02
N ASN A 212 -27.18 -31.43 0.05
CA ASN A 212 -25.99 -31.69 0.88
C ASN A 212 -24.79 -30.88 0.42
N TYR A 213 -24.59 -30.78 -0.90
CA TYR A 213 -23.52 -29.97 -1.47
C TYR A 213 -23.66 -28.49 -1.10
N ARG A 214 -24.86 -27.91 -1.19
CA ARG A 214 -25.11 -26.50 -0.86
C ARG A 214 -24.87 -26.19 0.61
N LEU A 215 -25.36 -27.06 1.50
CA LEU A 215 -25.19 -26.91 2.95
C LEU A 215 -23.71 -26.90 3.36
N ASP A 216 -22.90 -27.81 2.81
CA ASP A 216 -21.47 -27.88 3.13
C ASP A 216 -20.68 -26.74 2.46
N THR A 217 -20.98 -26.45 1.20
CA THR A 217 -20.16 -25.56 0.37
C THR A 217 -20.40 -24.08 0.68
N HIS A 218 -21.65 -23.64 0.86
CA HIS A 218 -21.96 -22.21 1.00
C HIS A 218 -21.36 -21.61 2.29
N ALA A 219 -21.42 -22.35 3.39
CA ALA A 219 -20.86 -21.89 4.65
C ALA A 219 -19.32 -21.94 4.66
N TYR A 220 -18.72 -22.92 3.97
CA TYR A 220 -17.27 -22.98 3.78
C TYR A 220 -16.73 -21.84 2.92
N ILE A 221 -17.35 -21.56 1.76
CA ILE A 221 -16.97 -20.46 0.86
C ILE A 221 -17.02 -19.13 1.62
N PHE A 222 -18.14 -18.85 2.29
CA PHE A 222 -18.34 -17.60 3.00
C PHE A 222 -17.28 -17.37 4.09
N PHE A 223 -16.92 -18.41 4.84
CA PHE A 223 -15.89 -18.33 5.86
C PHE A 223 -14.53 -17.93 5.25
N TRP A 224 -14.07 -18.65 4.23
CA TRP A 224 -12.76 -18.40 3.64
C TRP A 224 -12.69 -17.09 2.84
N GLU A 225 -13.79 -16.65 2.22
CA GLU A 225 -13.84 -15.33 1.57
C GLU A 225 -13.62 -14.20 2.57
N ALA A 226 -14.28 -14.25 3.74
CA ALA A 226 -14.11 -13.22 4.77
C ALA A 226 -12.71 -13.27 5.42
N ILE A 227 -12.14 -14.45 5.66
CA ILE A 227 -10.74 -14.56 6.12
C ILE A 227 -9.76 -14.06 5.06
N GLY A 228 -9.98 -14.39 3.79
CA GLY A 228 -9.16 -13.90 2.67
C GLY A 228 -9.22 -12.37 2.55
N ALA A 229 -10.41 -11.78 2.63
CA ALA A 229 -10.59 -10.34 2.63
C ALA A 229 -9.88 -9.67 3.83
N ALA A 230 -9.99 -10.26 5.02
CA ALA A 230 -9.29 -9.78 6.21
C ALA A 230 -7.76 -9.85 6.05
N ALA A 231 -7.23 -10.94 5.49
CA ALA A 231 -5.80 -11.10 5.23
C ALA A 231 -5.27 -10.04 4.24
N VAL A 232 -5.97 -9.81 3.13
CA VAL A 232 -5.64 -8.74 2.17
C VAL A 232 -5.69 -7.37 2.86
N SER A 233 -6.67 -7.15 3.73
CA SER A 233 -6.79 -5.90 4.49
C SER A 233 -5.68 -5.69 5.52
N ALA A 234 -4.98 -6.75 5.94
CA ALA A 234 -3.88 -6.66 6.88
C ALA A 234 -2.56 -6.21 6.20
N VAL A 235 -2.45 -6.26 4.87
CA VAL A 235 -1.22 -5.89 4.14
C VAL A 235 -0.71 -4.49 4.49
N PRO A 236 -1.52 -3.41 4.46
CA PRO A 236 -1.04 -2.07 4.84
C PRO A 236 -0.59 -1.98 6.30
N ILE A 237 -1.19 -2.79 7.20
CA ILE A 237 -0.79 -2.85 8.61
C ILE A 237 0.59 -3.49 8.71
N GLY A 238 0.82 -4.60 8.01
CA GLY A 238 2.13 -5.27 7.95
C GLY A 238 3.22 -4.33 7.44
N LEU A 239 2.94 -3.57 6.37
CA LEU A 239 3.85 -2.54 5.86
C LEU A 239 4.10 -1.43 6.88
N ALA A 240 3.06 -0.95 7.56
CA ALA A 240 3.19 0.06 8.61
C ALA A 240 3.98 -0.44 9.83
N ILE A 241 3.84 -1.71 10.19
CA ILE A 241 4.64 -2.33 11.26
C ILE A 241 6.08 -2.50 10.80
N GLY A 242 6.33 -2.98 9.58
CA GLY A 242 7.68 -3.09 9.02
C GLY A 242 8.42 -1.76 8.99
N THR A 243 7.73 -0.69 8.58
CA THR A 243 8.28 0.67 8.62
C THR A 243 8.54 1.16 10.05
N TYR A 244 7.62 0.89 10.99
CA TYR A 244 7.81 1.22 12.41
C TYR A 244 8.98 0.48 13.05
N LEU A 245 9.16 -0.80 12.72
CA LEU A 245 10.28 -1.63 13.18
C LEU A 245 11.62 -1.29 12.51
N GLY A 246 11.66 -0.26 11.65
CA GLY A 246 12.89 0.19 11.01
C GLY A 246 13.38 -0.73 9.88
N MET A 247 12.50 -1.61 9.38
CA MET A 247 12.73 -2.37 8.15
C MET A 247 12.48 -1.51 6.89
N ASP A 248 12.18 -0.22 7.05
CA ASP A 248 12.09 0.73 5.95
C ASP A 248 13.49 1.09 5.45
N ASP A 249 13.87 0.50 4.33
CA ASP A 249 15.12 0.81 3.63
C ASP A 249 15.23 2.31 3.32
N HIS A 250 14.11 2.98 2.97
CA HIS A 250 14.10 4.41 2.67
C HIS A 250 14.36 5.26 3.92
N GLY A 251 13.81 4.84 5.07
CA GLY A 251 14.06 5.51 6.34
C GLY A 251 15.51 5.38 6.82
N ARG A 252 16.16 4.24 6.58
CA ARG A 252 17.60 4.03 6.86
C ARG A 252 18.46 4.86 5.92
N SER A 253 18.18 4.81 4.63
CA SER A 253 18.85 5.61 3.60
C SER A 253 18.73 7.11 3.88
N TRP A 254 17.54 7.59 4.23
CA TRP A 254 17.32 9.00 4.57
C TRP A 254 18.15 9.44 5.79
N ARG A 255 18.25 8.62 6.83
CA ARG A 255 19.09 8.93 8.01
C ARG A 255 20.58 8.97 7.65
N GLN A 256 21.04 8.10 6.75
CA GLN A 256 22.43 8.09 6.30
C GLN A 256 22.79 9.34 5.48
N LEU A 257 21.85 9.85 4.67
CA LEU A 257 22.05 11.09 3.90
C LEU A 257 22.00 12.36 4.75
N GLN A 258 21.51 12.29 5.98
CA GLN A 258 21.25 13.49 6.78
C GLN A 258 22.54 14.20 7.23
N SER A 259 23.63 13.47 7.49
CA SER A 259 24.93 14.07 7.85
C SER A 259 25.51 14.87 6.67
N LEU A 260 25.50 14.27 5.48
CA LEU A 260 25.91 14.91 4.24
C LEU A 260 25.05 16.16 3.98
N ARG A 261 23.72 16.05 4.09
CA ARG A 261 22.79 17.17 3.91
C ARG A 261 23.10 18.33 4.87
N GLN A 262 23.34 18.05 6.14
CA GLN A 262 23.62 19.09 7.14
C GLN A 262 24.88 19.88 6.80
N ASP A 263 25.95 19.20 6.41
CA ASP A 263 27.21 19.85 6.04
C ASP A 263 27.08 20.65 4.73
N MET A 264 26.36 20.11 3.73
CA MET A 264 26.04 20.84 2.50
C MET A 264 25.23 22.10 2.80
N THR A 265 24.23 21.99 3.66
CA THR A 265 23.37 23.12 4.06
C THR A 265 24.16 24.20 4.80
N ALA A 266 25.09 23.81 5.67
CA ALA A 266 25.94 24.76 6.39
C ALA A 266 26.86 25.55 5.45
N ALA A 267 27.37 24.90 4.39
CA ALA A 267 28.20 25.55 3.38
C ALA A 267 27.40 26.36 2.35
N LEU A 268 26.13 26.05 2.16
CA LEU A 268 25.25 26.59 1.12
C LEU A 268 23.84 26.87 1.66
N PRO A 269 23.67 27.89 2.51
CA PRO A 269 22.37 28.23 3.08
C PRO A 269 21.33 28.61 2.01
N ASP A 270 21.76 29.19 0.88
CA ASP A 270 20.88 29.61 -0.21
C ASP A 270 20.34 28.46 -1.08
N ALA A 271 20.91 27.25 -0.97
CA ALA A 271 20.43 26.05 -1.67
C ALA A 271 19.21 25.40 -0.98
N LEU A 272 18.73 25.97 0.13
CA LEU A 272 17.61 25.45 0.89
C LEU A 272 16.27 25.81 0.26
N PHE A 273 15.60 24.81 -0.30
CA PHE A 273 14.16 24.87 -0.52
C PHE A 273 13.42 24.54 0.78
N ASP A 274 12.96 25.56 1.51
CA ASP A 274 12.04 25.38 2.64
C ASP A 274 10.59 25.39 2.16
N LEU A 275 10.13 24.24 1.68
CA LEU A 275 8.70 24.03 1.47
C LEU A 275 8.08 23.71 2.83
N GLN A 276 7.43 24.71 3.41
CA GLN A 276 6.61 24.61 4.64
C GLN A 276 5.96 23.23 4.74
N SER A 277 6.47 22.47 5.70
CA SER A 277 6.10 21.09 5.99
C SER A 277 4.60 20.82 5.86
N SER A 278 4.22 20.10 4.80
CA SER A 278 2.94 19.40 4.76
C SER A 278 2.88 18.47 5.99
N ARG A 279 1.94 18.76 6.89
CA ARG A 279 1.68 18.12 8.20
C ARG A 279 1.28 16.62 8.14
N SER A 280 1.76 15.87 7.14
CA SER A 280 1.50 14.44 7.02
C SER A 280 2.65 13.63 7.63
N ARG A 281 2.56 13.38 8.95
CA ARG A 281 3.55 12.64 9.75
C ARG A 281 3.67 11.14 9.40
N ARG A 282 2.96 10.64 8.37
CA ARG A 282 2.72 9.20 8.21
C ARG A 282 2.90 8.62 6.80
N GLY A 283 3.32 9.41 5.81
CA GLY A 283 3.23 8.96 4.41
C GLY A 283 4.38 9.28 3.46
N ASN A 284 5.51 9.86 3.90
CA ASN A 284 6.47 10.42 2.94
C ASN A 284 7.92 10.04 3.24
N ALA A 285 8.25 8.79 3.59
CA ALA A 285 9.66 8.38 3.68
C ALA A 285 10.34 8.43 2.29
N GLU A 286 9.69 7.86 1.29
CA GLU A 286 10.10 7.93 -0.13
C GLU A 286 10.14 9.37 -0.64
N LEU A 287 9.09 10.16 -0.39
CA LEU A 287 9.06 11.55 -0.82
C LEU A 287 10.09 12.42 -0.09
N ARG A 288 10.38 12.15 1.20
CA ARG A 288 11.48 12.81 1.92
C ARG A 288 12.85 12.37 1.42
N LEU A 289 13.01 11.11 1.05
CA LEU A 289 14.23 10.61 0.42
C LEU A 289 14.43 11.30 -0.92
N HIS A 290 13.41 11.32 -1.79
CA HIS A 290 13.41 12.02 -3.07
C HIS A 290 13.80 13.49 -2.92
N GLN A 291 13.13 14.21 -2.01
CA GLN A 291 13.44 15.61 -1.72
C GLN A 291 14.87 15.81 -1.21
N THR A 292 15.33 14.94 -0.32
CA THR A 292 16.70 15.01 0.22
C THR A 292 17.74 14.76 -0.86
N THR A 293 17.50 13.79 -1.76
CA THR A 293 18.34 13.50 -2.92
C THR A 293 18.45 14.72 -3.85
N ILE A 294 17.32 15.36 -4.19
CA ILE A 294 17.32 16.57 -5.03
C ILE A 294 18.10 17.70 -4.37
N GLN A 295 17.88 17.96 -3.08
CA GLN A 295 18.57 19.03 -2.35
C GLN A 295 20.09 18.83 -2.31
N ILE A 296 20.54 17.60 -2.07
CA ILE A 296 21.98 17.30 -2.06
C ILE A 296 22.57 17.45 -3.46
N ARG A 297 21.87 17.00 -4.52
CA ARG A 297 22.34 17.17 -5.90
C ARG A 297 22.44 18.63 -6.30
N ASP A 298 21.46 19.45 -5.95
CA ASP A 298 21.51 20.89 -6.23
C ASP A 298 22.68 21.57 -5.49
N ALA A 299 22.91 21.20 -4.22
CA ALA A 299 24.07 21.68 -3.48
C ALA A 299 25.41 21.26 -4.13
N ILE A 300 25.52 20.01 -4.61
CA ILE A 300 26.70 19.53 -5.35
C ILE A 300 26.90 20.35 -6.63
N LEU A 301 25.83 20.64 -7.37
CA LEU A 301 25.91 21.47 -8.58
C LEU A 301 26.39 22.89 -8.27
N GLN A 302 25.93 23.49 -7.18
CA GLN A 302 26.37 24.82 -6.74
C GLN A 302 27.81 24.83 -6.20
N LEU A 303 28.33 23.71 -5.71
CA LEU A 303 29.72 23.55 -5.27
C LEU A 303 30.71 23.32 -6.41
N ARG A 304 30.22 23.00 -7.63
CA ARG A 304 31.05 22.72 -8.80
C ARG A 304 32.17 23.73 -9.07
N PRO A 305 31.97 25.06 -8.95
CA PRO A 305 33.05 26.04 -9.17
C PRO A 305 34.20 25.97 -8.15
N TYR A 306 33.98 25.32 -7.01
CA TYR A 306 34.94 25.17 -5.92
C TYR A 306 35.68 23.83 -5.95
N TYR A 307 35.48 23.01 -6.98
CA TYR A 307 36.22 21.76 -7.15
C TYR A 307 37.69 22.07 -7.43
N THR A 308 38.52 21.94 -6.40
CA THR A 308 39.97 22.01 -6.54
C THR A 308 40.48 20.67 -7.08
N GLY A 309 41.33 20.68 -8.10
CA GLY A 309 42.01 19.48 -8.58
C GLY A 309 42.89 18.88 -7.48
N LEU A 310 42.35 17.93 -6.72
CA LEU A 310 43.13 17.15 -5.76
C LEU A 310 44.10 16.27 -6.53
N ARG A 311 45.41 16.43 -6.27
CA ARG A 311 46.46 15.59 -6.87
C ARG A 311 46.14 14.10 -6.66
N ASP A 312 46.37 13.27 -7.68
CA ASP A 312 46.11 11.83 -7.65
C ASP A 312 46.77 11.15 -6.44
N GLU A 313 47.96 11.59 -6.04
CA GLU A 313 48.66 11.11 -4.84
C GLU A 313 47.87 11.29 -3.54
N THR A 314 47.08 12.37 -3.43
CA THR A 314 46.26 12.66 -2.23
C THR A 314 45.04 11.75 -2.19
N GLN A 315 44.44 11.49 -3.35
CA GLN A 315 43.31 10.57 -3.47
C GLN A 315 43.76 9.12 -3.20
N GLN A 316 44.92 8.74 -3.71
CA GLN A 316 45.48 7.40 -3.52
C GLN A 316 45.91 7.15 -2.06
N ARG A 317 46.46 8.17 -1.39
CA ARG A 317 46.73 8.12 0.06
C ARG A 317 45.46 7.92 0.88
N PHE A 318 44.38 8.63 0.57
CA PHE A 318 43.09 8.46 1.26
C PHE A 318 42.55 7.02 1.10
N ILE A 319 42.60 6.48 -0.13
CA ILE A 319 42.16 5.12 -0.44
C ILE A 319 42.97 4.08 0.36
N GLN A 320 44.30 4.24 0.40
CA GLN A 320 45.20 3.32 1.12
C GLN A 320 45.02 3.43 2.64
N GLN A 321 44.98 4.65 3.18
CA GLN A 321 44.86 4.90 4.62
C GLN A 321 43.56 4.36 5.21
N HIS A 322 42.46 4.44 4.46
CA HIS A 322 41.15 3.95 4.91
C HIS A 322 40.79 2.57 4.35
N SER A 323 41.72 1.90 3.65
CA SER A 323 41.52 0.55 3.10
C SER A 323 40.21 0.42 2.30
N VAL A 324 39.95 1.38 1.41
CA VAL A 324 38.70 1.43 0.64
C VAL A 324 38.66 0.23 -0.33
N PRO A 325 37.59 -0.59 -0.34
CA PRO A 325 37.42 -1.68 -1.31
C PRO A 325 37.39 -1.16 -2.76
N ASP A 326 37.90 -1.94 -3.71
CA ASP A 326 37.95 -1.55 -5.13
C ASP A 326 36.59 -1.13 -5.70
N SER A 327 35.50 -1.77 -5.25
CA SER A 327 34.13 -1.43 -5.67
C SER A 327 33.68 -0.02 -5.23
N ASP A 328 34.33 0.55 -4.22
CA ASP A 328 33.93 1.79 -3.56
C ASP A 328 34.91 2.94 -3.85
N HIS A 329 35.98 2.72 -4.64
CA HIS A 329 37.01 3.72 -4.94
C HIS A 329 36.43 5.00 -5.56
N ASP A 330 35.51 4.88 -6.52
CA ASP A 330 34.94 6.05 -7.18
C ASP A 330 34.06 6.88 -6.24
N ALA A 331 33.24 6.21 -5.42
CA ALA A 331 32.43 6.87 -4.41
C ALA A 331 33.29 7.56 -3.33
N ALA A 332 34.38 6.92 -2.93
CA ALA A 332 35.33 7.48 -1.97
C ALA A 332 36.11 8.69 -2.53
N ARG A 333 36.54 8.63 -3.80
CA ARG A 333 37.16 9.79 -4.50
C ARG A 333 36.18 10.94 -4.63
N ALA A 334 34.94 10.66 -5.02
CA ALA A 334 33.89 11.67 -5.14
C ALA A 334 33.57 12.34 -3.79
N ALA A 335 33.47 11.56 -2.71
CA ALA A 335 33.29 12.08 -1.36
C ALA A 335 34.44 13.00 -0.92
N LEU A 336 35.69 12.61 -1.24
CA LEU A 336 36.89 13.40 -0.93
C LEU A 336 36.94 14.72 -1.71
N GLN A 337 36.65 14.68 -3.01
CA GLN A 337 36.58 15.89 -3.85
C GLN A 337 35.47 16.84 -3.37
N LEU A 338 34.31 16.30 -3.04
CA LEU A 338 33.19 17.11 -2.53
C LEU A 338 33.52 17.74 -1.16
N ALA A 339 34.19 17.01 -0.27
CA ALA A 339 34.64 17.55 1.01
C ALA A 339 35.66 18.69 0.84
N ALA A 340 36.58 18.57 -0.13
CA ALA A 340 37.51 19.63 -0.48
C ALA A 340 36.80 20.88 -1.04
N ALA A 341 35.81 20.69 -1.90
CA ALA A 341 35.00 21.80 -2.45
C ALA A 341 34.21 22.53 -1.35
N VAL A 342 33.61 21.80 -0.41
CA VAL A 342 32.94 22.40 0.76
C VAL A 342 33.92 23.22 1.60
N ARG A 343 35.11 22.69 1.88
CA ARG A 343 36.14 23.43 2.64
C ARG A 343 36.61 24.67 1.89
N ALA A 344 36.84 24.57 0.59
CA ALA A 344 37.27 25.69 -0.24
C ALA A 344 36.24 26.83 -0.24
N LYS A 345 34.96 26.49 -0.37
CA LYS A 345 33.85 27.45 -0.25
C LYS A 345 33.78 28.08 1.15
N GLY A 346 33.92 27.28 2.21
CA GLY A 346 33.91 27.79 3.59
C GLY A 346 35.13 28.67 3.94
N ALA A 347 36.21 28.57 3.17
CA ALA A 347 37.40 29.40 3.28
C ALA A 347 37.37 30.65 2.38
N ASP A 348 36.21 30.93 1.73
CA ASP A 348 35.98 32.08 0.85
C ASP A 348 36.98 32.18 -0.33
N ILE A 349 37.43 31.02 -0.83
CA ILE A 349 38.32 30.94 -1.99
C ILE A 349 37.52 31.31 -3.25
N GLU A 350 38.07 32.19 -4.10
CA GLU A 350 37.40 32.59 -5.34
C GLU A 350 37.07 31.38 -6.24
N PRO A 351 35.85 31.32 -6.80
CA PRO A 351 35.44 30.21 -7.66
C PRO A 351 36.29 30.17 -8.93
N SER A 352 36.81 28.98 -9.28
CA SER A 352 37.60 28.82 -10.49
C SER A 352 36.69 28.63 -11.71
N PRO A 353 36.82 29.46 -12.76
CA PRO A 353 36.08 29.28 -14.01
C PRO A 353 36.49 28.00 -14.76
N ASP A 354 37.69 27.49 -14.49
CA ASP A 354 38.28 26.28 -15.09
C ASP A 354 38.12 25.02 -14.20
N GLY A 355 37.23 25.06 -13.20
CA GLY A 355 36.97 23.91 -12.34
C GLY A 355 36.69 22.66 -13.18
N PRO A 356 37.34 21.51 -12.90
CA PRO A 356 37.18 20.32 -13.69
C PRO A 356 35.69 20.02 -13.83
N GLN A 357 35.18 20.01 -15.07
CA GLN A 357 33.90 19.38 -15.33
C GLN A 357 34.09 17.93 -14.91
N ILE A 358 33.40 17.46 -13.87
CA ILE A 358 32.88 16.08 -13.71
C ILE A 358 32.54 15.86 -12.22
N VAL A 359 31.25 15.88 -11.94
CA VAL A 359 30.57 14.67 -11.44
C VAL A 359 29.43 14.47 -12.44
N GLN A 360 29.68 13.74 -13.52
CA GLN A 360 28.59 13.27 -14.38
C GLN A 360 27.86 12.20 -13.58
N SER A 361 26.68 12.56 -13.07
CA SER A 361 25.73 11.56 -12.58
C SER A 361 25.39 10.66 -13.75
N ASN A 362 25.65 9.36 -13.64
CA ASN A 362 25.24 8.39 -14.66
C ASN A 362 23.81 7.89 -14.41
N SER A 363 23.15 8.41 -13.37
CA SER A 363 21.77 8.11 -13.04
C SER A 363 20.81 8.49 -14.16
N THR A 364 19.97 7.54 -14.53
CA THR A 364 18.86 7.75 -15.47
C THR A 364 17.52 7.86 -14.75
N ASN A 365 17.50 7.49 -13.47
CA ASN A 365 16.34 7.56 -12.60
C ASN A 365 16.74 7.93 -11.17
N LEU A 366 15.71 8.27 -10.39
CA LEU A 366 15.88 8.75 -9.02
C LEU A 366 16.45 7.70 -8.06
N ASP A 367 16.14 6.43 -8.27
CA ASP A 367 16.59 5.35 -7.39
C ASP A 367 18.10 5.12 -7.55
N GLU A 368 18.61 5.21 -8.78
CA GLU A 368 20.04 5.24 -9.09
C GLU A 368 20.72 6.46 -8.46
N ASP A 369 20.09 7.64 -8.53
CA ASP A 369 20.58 8.85 -7.87
C ASP A 369 20.69 8.70 -6.35
N ALA A 370 19.66 8.12 -5.72
CA ALA A 370 19.68 7.87 -4.29
C ALA A 370 20.77 6.85 -3.92
N ALA A 371 20.99 5.82 -4.72
CA ALA A 371 22.04 4.84 -4.52
C ALA A 371 23.45 5.45 -4.64
N GLU A 372 23.69 6.31 -5.64
CA GLU A 372 24.95 7.04 -5.80
C GLU A 372 25.24 7.94 -4.59
N LEU A 373 24.24 8.71 -4.13
CA LEU A 373 24.40 9.57 -2.96
C LEU A 373 24.63 8.77 -1.67
N LEU A 374 24.01 7.59 -1.53
CA LEU A 374 24.25 6.71 -0.38
C LEU A 374 25.67 6.14 -0.38
N ALA A 375 26.20 5.77 -1.55
CA ALA A 375 27.58 5.35 -1.69
C ALA A 375 28.55 6.47 -1.31
N LEU A 376 28.25 7.71 -1.72
CA LEU A 376 29.02 8.90 -1.33
C LEU A 376 28.94 9.16 0.19
N ALA A 377 27.72 9.17 0.74
CA ALA A 377 27.48 9.44 2.16
C ALA A 377 28.16 8.44 3.10
N ARG A 378 28.41 7.21 2.64
CA ARG A 378 29.18 6.20 3.38
C ARG A 378 30.60 6.67 3.71
N TRP A 379 31.27 7.33 2.75
CA TRP A 379 32.66 7.78 2.87
C TRP A 379 32.77 9.23 3.34
N TRP A 380 31.65 9.97 3.37
CA TRP A 380 31.58 11.38 3.74
C TRP A 380 32.25 11.74 5.08
N PRO A 381 32.01 11.03 6.21
CA PRO A 381 32.63 11.40 7.48
C PRO A 381 34.15 11.32 7.46
N LEU A 382 34.69 10.29 6.79
CA LEU A 382 36.13 10.06 6.67
C LEU A 382 36.78 11.09 5.73
N ALA A 383 36.14 11.36 4.60
CA ALA A 383 36.56 12.38 3.65
C ALA A 383 36.64 13.77 4.30
N ARG A 384 35.61 14.15 5.07
CA ARG A 384 35.56 15.44 5.78
C ARG A 384 36.69 15.58 6.80
N LEU A 385 36.92 14.54 7.61
CA LEU A 385 38.01 14.52 8.58
C LEU A 385 39.38 14.64 7.90
N TYR A 386 39.64 13.81 6.90
CA TYR A 386 40.90 13.82 6.16
C TYR A 386 41.17 15.19 5.51
N VAL A 387 40.16 15.79 4.88
CA VAL A 387 40.28 17.13 4.29
C VAL A 387 40.52 18.18 5.36
N SER A 388 39.94 18.07 6.56
CA SER A 388 40.20 19.04 7.64
C SER A 388 41.63 18.96 8.19
N GLU A 389 42.25 17.78 8.13
CA GLU A 389 43.63 17.54 8.57
C GLU A 389 44.68 17.97 7.54
N LEU A 390 44.30 18.14 6.26
CA LEU A 390 45.21 18.65 5.25
C LEU A 390 45.64 20.09 5.59
N PRO A 391 46.95 20.41 5.58
CA PRO A 391 47.42 21.78 5.74
C PRO A 391 46.74 22.68 4.70
N THR A 392 46.24 23.84 5.12
CA THR A 392 45.69 24.85 4.20
C THR A 392 46.73 25.09 3.10
N MET A 393 46.43 24.70 1.86
CA MET A 393 47.30 24.93 0.71
C MET A 393 47.38 26.44 0.47
N THR A 394 48.28 27.07 1.21
CA THR A 394 48.50 28.51 1.22
C THR A 394 49.78 28.75 0.42
N HIS A 395 49.63 29.42 -0.73
CA HIS A 395 50.67 30.07 -1.54
C HIS A 395 51.85 29.22 -2.09
N LEU A 396 51.75 28.83 -3.37
CA LEU A 396 52.87 28.79 -4.31
C LEU A 396 52.43 29.36 -5.68
N SER A 397 52.09 30.65 -5.67
CA SER A 397 52.14 31.47 -6.88
C SER A 397 53.12 32.62 -6.61
N THR A 398 54.41 32.33 -6.77
CA THR A 398 55.45 33.36 -6.81
C THR A 398 56.26 33.16 -8.09
N THR A 399 55.90 33.98 -9.09
CA THR A 399 56.75 34.56 -10.14
C THR A 399 57.60 33.62 -11.00
N ALA A 400 57.13 33.36 -12.22
CA ALA A 400 57.98 33.38 -13.41
C ALA A 400 57.56 34.59 -14.25
N LYS A 401 58.10 35.77 -13.90
CA LYS A 401 58.11 36.92 -14.80
C LYS A 401 59.12 36.63 -15.92
N VAL A 402 58.60 36.59 -17.13
CA VAL A 402 59.15 37.17 -18.36
C VAL A 402 60.41 38.02 -18.11
N ASN A 403 61.52 37.61 -18.69
CA ASN A 403 62.60 38.52 -19.09
C ASN A 403 62.54 38.63 -20.61
N ASP A 404 62.17 39.82 -21.08
CA ASP A 404 62.39 40.31 -22.44
C ASP A 404 63.86 40.70 -22.62
N ASN A 405 64.36 40.46 -23.84
CA ASN A 405 65.38 41.21 -24.62
C ASN A 405 66.54 41.93 -23.91
N ASP A 406 67.75 41.54 -24.30
CA ASP A 406 68.76 42.43 -24.92
C ASP A 406 69.34 41.75 -26.17
#